data_AF-A0A520KDR5-F1
#
_entry.id   AF-A0A520KDR5-F1
#
_cell.length_a   1.000
_cell.length_b   1.000
_cell.length_c   1.000
_cell.angle_alpha   90.00
_cell.angle_beta   90.00
_cell.angle_gamma   90.00
#
_symmetry.space_group_name_H-M   'P 1'
#
loop_
_entity.id
_entity.type
_entity.pdbx_description
1 polymer ?
#
loop_
_entity_poly.entity_id
_entity_poly.type
_entity_poly.pdbx_seq_one_letter_code
_entity_poly.pdbx_strand_id
1 'polypeptide(L)'
;MIKVEVFASEPPCSGGRLLLKLIDRVRSDFEDKAEFIVHKGVNDATEAYGLATTPAIIIDGDIRIIGVCPSEETLRNAFFEAGL
;
A
#
# COMPACT_ATOMS: atom_id res chain seq x y z
N MET A 1 -4.90 -15.24 4.63
CA MET A 1 -4.82 -14.26 3.54
C MET A 1 -4.24 -13.01 4.16
N ILE A 2 -3.12 -12.51 3.63
CA ILE A 2 -2.38 -11.37 4.18
C ILE A 2 -3.08 -10.09 3.76
N LYS A 3 -3.35 -9.19 4.70
CA LYS A 3 -4.01 -7.92 4.40
C LYS A 3 -2.99 -6.89 3.92
N VAL A 4 -3.18 -6.35 2.72
CA VAL A 4 -2.36 -5.28 2.15
C VAL A 4 -3.22 -4.03 2.01
N GLU A 5 -2.93 -3.01 2.81
CA GLU A 5 -3.65 -1.74 2.80
C GLU A 5 -2.80 -0.65 2.17
N VAL A 6 -3.34 0.03 1.16
CA VAL A 6 -2.67 1.07 0.39
C VAL A 6 -3.37 2.39 0.62
N PHE A 7 -2.63 3.37 1.12
CA PHE A 7 -3.13 4.69 1.45
C PHE A 7 -2.62 5.71 0.45
N ALA A 8 -3.52 6.54 -0.09
CA ALA A 8 -3.19 7.65 -0.98
C ALA A 8 -4.02 8.90 -0.62
N SER A 9 -3.51 10.10 -0.93
CA SER A 9 -4.28 11.33 -0.76
C SER A 9 -5.47 11.41 -1.73
N GLU A 10 -6.45 12.26 -1.41
CA GLU A 10 -7.56 12.62 -2.31
C GLU A 10 -7.58 14.16 -2.48
N PRO A 11 -7.28 14.71 -3.67
CA PRO A 11 -6.84 13.99 -4.86
C PRO A 11 -5.42 13.39 -4.70
N PRO A 12 -5.08 12.30 -5.43
CA PRO A 12 -3.77 11.66 -5.31
C PRO A 12 -2.68 12.52 -5.94
N CYS A 13 -1.56 12.71 -5.20
CA CYS A 13 -0.35 13.33 -5.73
C CYS A 13 0.32 12.46 -6.81
N SER A 14 1.39 12.94 -7.46
CA SER A 14 2.12 12.17 -8.47
C SER A 14 2.61 10.82 -7.93
N GLY A 15 3.16 10.80 -6.72
CA GLY A 15 3.58 9.57 -6.03
C GLY A 15 2.44 8.60 -5.76
N GLY A 16 1.32 9.10 -5.21
CA GLY A 16 0.13 8.28 -4.95
C GLY A 16 -0.45 7.67 -6.22
N ARG A 17 -0.52 8.43 -7.33
CA ARG A 17 -0.97 7.90 -8.63
C ARG A 17 -0.08 6.80 -9.17
N LEU A 18 1.25 6.93 -9.03
CA LEU A 18 2.20 5.90 -9.46
C LEU A 18 2.09 4.65 -8.60
N LEU A 19 1.93 4.80 -7.28
CA LEU A 19 1.75 3.67 -6.38
C LEU A 19 0.47 2.90 -6.70
N LEU A 20 -0.65 3.59 -6.90
CA LEU A 20 -1.92 2.93 -7.24
C LEU A 20 -1.80 2.11 -8.54
N LYS A 21 -1.10 2.64 -9.55
CA LYS A 21 -0.80 1.90 -10.79
C LYS A 21 0.14 0.72 -10.58
N LEU A 22 1.12 0.85 -9.67
CA LEU A 22 2.02 -0.25 -9.33
C LEU A 22 1.27 -1.37 -8.63
N ILE A 23 0.42 -1.04 -7.64
CA ILE A 23 -0.42 -2.01 -6.93
C ILE A 23 -1.35 -2.74 -7.88
N ASP A 24 -2.00 -2.04 -8.80
CA ASP A 24 -2.90 -2.66 -9.78
C ASP A 24 -2.17 -3.66 -10.69
N ARG A 25 -0.89 -3.44 -10.99
CA ARG A 25 -0.07 -4.36 -11.79
C ARG A 25 0.37 -5.62 -11.03
N VAL A 26 0.66 -5.50 -9.74
CA VAL A 26 1.23 -6.62 -8.96
C VAL A 26 0.17 -7.43 -8.22
N ARG A 27 -1.01 -6.87 -7.94
CA ARG A 27 -2.04 -7.53 -7.12
C ARG A 27 -2.52 -8.87 -7.70
N SER A 28 -2.54 -9.00 -9.03
CA SER A 28 -2.94 -10.23 -9.73
C SER A 28 -2.08 -11.43 -9.36
N ASP A 29 -0.81 -11.18 -9.01
CA ASP A 29 0.15 -12.24 -8.68
C ASP A 29 -0.07 -12.81 -7.27
N PHE A 30 -0.92 -12.16 -6.46
CA PHE A 30 -1.12 -12.49 -5.05
C PHE A 30 -2.62 -12.62 -4.69
N GLU A 31 -3.54 -12.70 -5.65
CA GLU A 31 -4.99 -12.74 -5.38
C GLU A 31 -5.43 -13.92 -4.47
N ASP A 32 -4.70 -15.03 -4.52
CA ASP A 32 -4.93 -16.22 -3.69
C ASP A 32 -4.32 -16.10 -2.27
N LYS A 33 -3.38 -15.16 -2.08
CA LYS A 33 -2.61 -15.01 -0.84
C LYS A 33 -2.89 -13.74 -0.08
N ALA A 34 -3.26 -12.65 -0.75
CA ALA A 34 -3.46 -11.32 -0.19
C ALA A 34 -4.80 -10.69 -0.56
N GLU A 35 -5.32 -9.91 0.39
CA GLU A 35 -6.44 -9.00 0.17
C GLU A 35 -5.90 -7.57 0.06
N PHE A 36 -6.16 -6.91 -1.07
CA PHE A 36 -5.72 -5.54 -1.32
C PHE A 36 -6.86 -4.54 -1.06
N ILE A 37 -6.64 -3.61 -0.14
CA ILE A 37 -7.60 -2.56 0.22
C ILE A 37 -6.98 -1.20 -0.07
N VAL A 38 -7.69 -0.34 -0.81
CA VAL A 38 -7.22 1.00 -1.15
C VAL A 38 -8.02 2.04 -0.36
N HIS A 39 -7.31 2.81 0.45
CA HIS A 39 -7.83 3.95 1.21
C HIS A 39 -7.42 5.25 0.54
N LYS A 40 -8.37 6.17 0.40
CA LYS A 40 -8.14 7.50 -0.19
C LYS A 40 -8.57 8.61 0.73
N GLY A 41 -7.76 9.67 0.79
CA GLY A 41 -7.99 10.80 1.67
C GLY A 41 -7.74 10.48 3.14
N VAL A 42 -8.12 11.40 4.03
CA VAL A 42 -8.08 11.19 5.48
C VAL A 42 -9.35 10.43 5.88
N ASN A 43 -9.19 9.29 6.55
CA ASN A 43 -10.26 8.44 7.04
C ASN A 43 -9.86 7.75 8.36
N ASP A 44 -10.81 7.04 8.98
CA ASP A 44 -10.60 6.32 10.25
C ASP A 44 -9.38 5.38 10.21
N ALA A 45 -9.09 4.76 9.06
CA ALA A 45 -7.94 3.88 8.90
C ALA A 45 -6.61 4.66 8.90
N THR A 46 -6.54 5.84 8.26
CA THR A 46 -5.35 6.70 8.34
C THR A 46 -5.07 7.17 9.76
N GLU A 47 -6.12 7.47 10.53
CA GLU A 47 -6.00 7.88 11.94
C GLU A 47 -5.56 6.71 12.83
N ALA A 48 -6.13 5.52 12.64
CA ALA A 48 -5.80 4.33 13.40
C ALA A 48 -4.31 3.94 13.30
N TYR A 49 -3.71 4.13 12.12
CA TYR A 49 -2.28 3.89 11.89
C TYR A 49 -1.39 5.11 12.17
N GLY A 50 -1.95 6.25 12.58
CA GLY A 50 -1.20 7.48 12.84
C GLY A 50 -0.47 8.04 11.60
N LEU A 51 -1.04 7.85 10.41
CA LEU A 51 -0.40 8.23 9.15
C LEU A 51 -0.44 9.74 8.94
N ALA A 52 0.67 10.42 9.23
CA ALA A 52 0.83 11.85 8.95
C ALA A 52 1.14 12.16 7.48
N THR A 53 1.51 11.14 6.68
CA THR A 53 1.86 11.30 5.26
C THR A 53 1.41 10.10 4.44
N THR A 54 1.09 10.37 3.18
CA THR A 54 0.76 9.38 2.15
C THR A 54 1.56 9.70 0.88
N PRO A 55 1.85 8.73 -0.01
CA PRO A 55 1.35 7.35 -0.02
C PRO A 55 1.96 6.45 1.07
N ALA A 56 1.21 5.46 1.54
CA ALA A 56 1.71 4.45 2.48
C ALA A 56 1.19 3.04 2.12
N ILE A 57 1.95 2.02 2.49
CA ILE A 57 1.59 0.60 2.34
C ILE A 57 1.75 -0.07 3.70
N ILE A 58 0.67 -0.68 4.16
CA ILE A 58 0.60 -1.48 5.37
C ILE A 58 0.43 -2.93 4.96
N ILE A 59 1.20 -3.83 5.56
CA ILE A 59 1.06 -5.27 5.35
C ILE A 59 0.88 -5.92 6.72
N ASP A 60 -0.26 -6.57 6.91
CA ASP A 60 -0.67 -7.23 8.16
C ASP A 60 -0.55 -6.33 9.42
N GLY A 61 -0.87 -5.04 9.25
CA GLY A 61 -0.80 -4.03 10.31
C GLY A 61 0.55 -3.32 10.45
N ASP A 62 1.60 -3.80 9.79
CA ASP A 62 2.92 -3.17 9.81
C ASP A 62 3.05 -2.10 8.71
N ILE A 63 3.53 -0.90 9.08
CA ILE A 63 3.91 0.12 8.09
C ILE A 63 5.19 -0.35 7.38
N ARG A 64 5.09 -0.66 6.09
CA ARG A 64 6.23 -1.14 5.29
C ARG A 64 6.84 -0.06 4.41
N ILE A 65 6.00 0.82 3.86
CA ILE A 65 6.42 1.90 2.95
C ILE A 65 5.62 3.15 3.29
N ILE A 66 6.29 4.31 3.36
CA ILE A 66 5.65 5.58 3.68
C ILE A 66 6.31 6.75 2.95
N GLY A 67 5.49 7.67 2.45
CA GLY A 67 5.90 8.94 1.83
C GLY A 67 6.42 8.86 0.40
N VAL A 68 6.54 7.66 -0.19
CA VAL A 68 7.12 7.46 -1.53
C VAL A 68 6.40 6.37 -2.31
N CYS A 69 6.46 6.45 -3.64
CA CYS A 69 6.17 5.31 -4.51
C CYS A 69 7.46 4.47 -4.63
N PRO A 70 7.46 3.21 -4.19
CA PRO A 70 8.61 2.33 -4.32
C PRO A 70 8.80 1.86 -5.78
N SER A 71 9.95 1.24 -6.06
CA SER A 71 10.10 0.42 -7.27
C SER A 71 9.28 -0.86 -7.14
N GLU A 72 8.98 -1.52 -8.27
CA GLU A 72 8.28 -2.81 -8.26
C GLU A 72 9.07 -3.89 -7.50
N GLU A 73 10.39 -3.93 -7.67
CA GLU A 73 11.28 -4.82 -6.94
C GLU A 73 11.19 -4.61 -5.42
N THR A 74 11.27 -3.35 -4.96
CA THR A 74 11.17 -3.02 -3.53
C THR A 74 9.82 -3.45 -2.96
N LEU A 75 8.74 -3.25 -3.72
CA LEU A 75 7.41 -3.66 -3.31
C LEU A 75 7.28 -5.18 -3.20
N ARG A 76 7.79 -5.93 -4.19
CA ARG A 76 7.77 -7.40 -4.17
C ARG A 76 8.64 -7.97 -3.06
N ASN A 77 9.78 -7.35 -2.75
CA ASN A 77 10.60 -7.74 -1.61
C ASN A 77 9.84 -7.51 -0.29
N ALA A 78 9.16 -6.36 -0.14
CA ALA A 78 8.33 -6.10 1.04
C ALA A 78 7.18 -7.11 1.21
N PHE A 79 6.57 -7.56 0.10
CA PHE A 79 5.60 -8.66 0.11
C PHE A 79 6.25 -9.97 0.56
N PHE A 80 7.38 -10.36 -0.04
CA PHE A 80 8.09 -11.59 0.30
C PHE A 80 8.52 -11.63 1.78
N GLU A 81 9.07 -10.52 2.30
CA GLU A 81 9.44 -10.38 3.72
C GLU A 81 8.24 -10.44 4.67
N ALA A 82 7.03 -10.14 4.16
CA ALA A 82 5.78 -10.28 4.89
C ALA A 82 5.10 -11.65 4.69
N GLY A 83 5.72 -12.56 3.94
CA GLY A 83 5.21 -13.92 3.70
C GLY A 83 4.27 -14.08 2.52
N LEU A 84 4.27 -13.15 1.56
CA LEU A 84 3.51 -13.22 0.29
C LEU A 84 4.29 -13.92 -0.82
#